data_AF-A0A6P2DQS8-F1
#
_entry.id   AF-A0A6P2DQS8-F1
#
_cell.length_a   1.000
_cell.length_b   1.000
_cell.length_c   1.000
_cell.angle_alpha   90.00
_cell.angle_beta   90.00
_cell.angle_gamma   90.00
#
_symmetry.space_group_name_H-M   'P 1'
#
loop_
_entity.id
_entity.type
_entity.pdbx_description
1 polymer ?
#
loop_
_entity_poly.entity_id
_entity_poly.type
_entity_poly.pdbx_seq_one_letter_code
_entity_poly.pdbx_strand_id
1 'polypeptide(L)'
;MNATQERPEWLTISDEVRAALAAGRPVVALESTLIAHGLPWPVNVETARESETAVRAGGAVPATIAVLNGVPLVGLTDAQLENLARLPNVRKASRRDLGAAVALKQHAATTVSATMALAHAAGIRVFATGGLGGAHREGEPFDISADLAELARTPVLVVCAGAKSILHLPRTLEILETFAVPVVGYRTDAFPTFYVRDHVPPLPVSARVESAHEAAALFAAHVQMGGAGAVLAQPCSADVAIPAAEFDTWRSEAEKAALAASVTGAKVTPFLLARIAELSAGRTLIANRALIVANARLAAEVAVALASA
;
A
#
# COMPACT_ATOMS: atom_id res chain seq x y z
N MET A 1 5.41 -15.50 20.78
CA MET A 1 4.09 -15.02 21.23
C MET A 1 3.02 -15.74 20.42
N ASN A 2 2.19 -16.50 21.12
CA ASN A 2 1.09 -17.41 20.74
C ASN A 2 0.99 -17.93 19.30
N ALA A 3 1.29 -19.23 19.18
CA ALA A 3 0.62 -20.14 18.28
C ALA A 3 -0.91 -20.10 18.51
N THR A 4 -1.65 -20.33 17.42
CA THR A 4 -3.11 -20.54 17.35
C THR A 4 -4.01 -19.38 17.76
N GLN A 5 -3.99 -18.28 16.99
CA GLN A 5 -5.27 -17.59 16.75
C GLN A 5 -6.04 -18.46 15.74
N GLU A 6 -7.18 -19.01 16.15
CA GLU A 6 -8.06 -19.72 15.23
C GLU A 6 -8.39 -18.80 14.04
N ARG A 7 -8.15 -19.30 12.83
CA ARG A 7 -8.36 -18.52 11.61
C ARG A 7 -9.85 -18.20 11.48
N PRO A 8 -10.21 -16.95 11.16
CA PRO A 8 -11.62 -16.60 11.03
C PRO A 8 -12.29 -17.35 9.88
N GLU A 9 -13.45 -17.96 10.15
CA GLU A 9 -14.25 -18.70 9.15
C GLU A 9 -14.70 -17.81 7.98
N TRP A 10 -14.76 -16.48 8.18
CA TRP A 10 -15.15 -15.51 7.17
C TRP A 10 -14.03 -15.18 6.17
N LEU A 11 -12.80 -15.71 6.35
CA LEU A 11 -11.64 -15.41 5.52
C LEU A 11 -11.18 -16.64 4.72
N THR A 12 -11.13 -16.52 3.40
CA THR A 12 -10.60 -17.58 2.53
C THR A 12 -9.14 -17.31 2.17
N ILE A 13 -8.27 -18.22 2.55
CA ILE A 13 -6.84 -18.19 2.21
C ILE A 13 -6.57 -19.26 1.15
N SER A 14 -5.91 -18.88 0.05
CA SER A 14 -5.50 -19.80 -1.01
C SER A 14 -4.58 -20.91 -0.48
N ASP A 15 -4.56 -22.05 -1.18
CA ASP A 15 -3.76 -23.21 -0.76
C ASP A 15 -2.26 -22.91 -0.70
N GLU A 16 -1.74 -22.13 -1.66
CA GLU A 16 -0.33 -21.73 -1.68
C GLU A 16 0.04 -20.90 -0.45
N VAL A 17 -0.75 -19.86 -0.15
CA VAL A 17 -0.51 -18.98 1.01
C VAL A 17 -0.68 -19.77 2.31
N ARG A 18 -1.72 -20.63 2.38
CA ARG A 18 -1.98 -21.50 3.54
C ARG A 18 -0.80 -22.43 3.81
N ALA A 19 -0.26 -23.08 2.78
CA ALA A 19 0.89 -23.97 2.90
C ALA A 19 2.15 -23.21 3.31
N ALA A 20 2.37 -22.02 2.75
CA ALA A 20 3.51 -21.17 3.10
C ALA A 20 3.48 -20.79 4.60
N LEU A 21 2.34 -20.29 5.08
CA LEU A 21 2.16 -19.92 6.48
C LEU A 21 2.33 -21.12 7.43
N ALA A 22 1.76 -22.28 7.07
CA ALA A 22 1.89 -23.50 7.87
C ALA A 22 3.34 -24.01 7.95
N ALA A 23 4.12 -23.78 6.90
CA ALA A 23 5.54 -24.15 6.84
C ALA A 23 6.49 -23.05 7.37
N GLY A 24 5.96 -21.94 7.92
CA GLY A 24 6.78 -20.80 8.37
C GLY A 24 7.51 -20.07 7.23
N ARG A 25 7.09 -20.28 5.98
CA ARG A 25 7.67 -19.58 4.82
C ARG A 25 7.19 -18.13 4.78
N PRO A 26 8.05 -17.20 4.29
CA PRO A 26 7.70 -15.80 4.19
C PRO A 26 6.58 -15.55 3.18
N VAL A 27 5.62 -14.70 3.57
CA VAL A 27 4.48 -14.28 2.74
C VAL A 27 4.44 -12.75 2.73
N VAL A 28 4.17 -12.16 1.55
CA VAL A 28 3.99 -10.72 1.38
C VAL A 28 2.59 -10.46 0.87
N ALA A 29 1.81 -9.68 1.60
CA ALA A 29 0.51 -9.19 1.14
C ALA A 29 0.70 -8.15 0.02
N LEU A 30 -0.27 -8.12 -0.91
CA LEU A 30 -0.40 -7.10 -1.97
C LEU A 30 -1.85 -6.61 -2.00
N GLU A 31 -2.06 -5.31 -2.20
CA GLU A 31 -3.41 -4.73 -2.24
C GLU A 31 -4.04 -4.82 -3.64
N SER A 32 -5.35 -4.60 -3.71
CA SER A 32 -6.09 -4.61 -4.98
C SER A 32 -6.63 -3.25 -5.42
N THR A 33 -6.57 -2.19 -4.61
CA THR A 33 -7.05 -0.86 -5.07
C THR A 33 -6.24 -0.36 -6.26
N LEU A 34 -4.93 -0.62 -6.30
CA LEU A 34 -4.11 -0.26 -7.47
C LEU A 34 -4.59 -0.97 -8.75
N ILE A 35 -5.17 -2.17 -8.61
CA ILE A 35 -5.64 -3.01 -9.72
C ILE A 35 -6.95 -2.44 -10.28
N ALA A 36 -7.93 -2.15 -9.42
CA ALA A 36 -9.27 -1.73 -9.86
C ALA A 36 -9.44 -0.21 -10.01
N HIS A 37 -8.62 0.59 -9.32
CA HIS A 37 -8.84 2.05 -9.20
C HIS A 37 -7.57 2.91 -9.35
N GLY A 38 -6.38 2.32 -9.29
CA GLY A 38 -5.12 3.07 -9.27
C GLY A 38 -4.38 3.12 -10.59
N LEU A 39 -4.56 2.12 -11.46
CA LEU A 39 -3.89 2.00 -12.76
C LEU A 39 -4.92 1.65 -13.85
N PRO A 40 -4.72 2.13 -15.09
CA PRO A 40 -5.59 1.78 -16.20
C PRO A 40 -5.30 0.35 -16.71
N TRP A 41 -6.28 -0.26 -17.36
CA TRP A 41 -6.05 -1.50 -18.13
C TRP A 41 -5.19 -1.22 -19.38
N PRO A 42 -4.25 -2.11 -19.77
CA PRO A 42 -3.82 -3.35 -19.10
C PRO A 42 -2.70 -3.17 -18.06
N VAL A 43 -2.21 -1.94 -17.85
CA VAL A 43 -1.10 -1.64 -16.94
C VAL A 43 -1.37 -2.12 -15.52
N ASN A 44 -2.63 -2.10 -15.08
CA ASN A 44 -3.06 -2.59 -13.78
C ASN A 44 -2.75 -4.08 -13.55
N VAL A 45 -3.19 -4.97 -14.44
CA VAL A 45 -2.96 -6.42 -14.34
C VAL A 45 -1.48 -6.76 -14.54
N GLU A 46 -0.80 -6.07 -15.46
CA GLU A 46 0.64 -6.24 -15.70
C GLU A 46 1.44 -5.92 -14.45
N THR A 47 1.18 -4.76 -13.84
CA THR A 47 1.88 -4.32 -12.62
C THR A 47 1.64 -5.27 -11.46
N ALA A 48 0.40 -5.76 -11.30
CA ALA A 48 0.08 -6.73 -10.26
C ALA A 48 0.85 -8.05 -10.45
N ARG A 49 0.89 -8.60 -11.66
CA ARG A 49 1.67 -9.81 -12.00
C ARG A 49 3.17 -9.60 -11.81
N GLU A 50 3.69 -8.42 -12.14
CA GLU A 50 5.08 -8.07 -11.90
C GLU A 50 5.42 -7.96 -10.41
N SER A 51 4.51 -7.41 -9.60
CA SER A 51 4.66 -7.43 -8.13
C SER A 51 4.68 -8.84 -7.59
N GLU A 52 3.76 -9.72 -8.01
CA GLU A 52 3.77 -11.13 -7.60
C GLU A 52 5.08 -11.83 -8.01
N THR A 53 5.57 -11.55 -9.22
CA THR A 53 6.85 -12.07 -9.72
C THR A 53 8.03 -11.57 -8.89
N ALA A 54 8.05 -10.27 -8.55
CA ALA A 54 9.10 -9.68 -7.73
C ALA A 54 9.13 -10.28 -6.31
N VAL A 55 7.96 -10.54 -5.72
CA VAL A 55 7.85 -11.21 -4.42
C VAL A 55 8.42 -12.63 -4.49
N ARG A 56 8.03 -13.40 -5.52
CA ARG A 56 8.53 -14.77 -5.74
C ARG A 56 10.04 -14.80 -5.94
N ALA A 57 10.57 -13.89 -6.76
CA ALA A 57 12.00 -13.76 -7.00
C ALA A 57 12.80 -13.40 -5.73
N GLY A 58 12.18 -12.64 -4.81
CA GLY A 58 12.73 -12.34 -3.48
C GLY A 58 12.61 -13.47 -2.46
N GLY A 59 12.08 -14.64 -2.83
CA GLY A 59 12.01 -15.82 -1.96
C GLY A 59 10.75 -15.92 -1.08
N ALA A 60 9.76 -15.03 -1.29
CA ALA A 60 8.50 -15.03 -0.55
C ALA A 60 7.31 -15.47 -1.42
N VAL A 61 6.19 -15.80 -0.78
CA VAL A 61 4.92 -16.11 -1.47
C VAL A 61 4.06 -14.84 -1.53
N PRO A 62 3.60 -14.41 -2.72
CA PRO A 62 2.69 -13.28 -2.82
C PRO A 62 1.28 -13.66 -2.40
N ALA A 63 0.61 -12.74 -1.72
CA ALA A 63 -0.79 -12.85 -1.35
C ALA A 63 -1.54 -11.58 -1.75
N THR A 64 -1.98 -11.50 -3.01
CA THR A 64 -2.90 -10.44 -3.46
C THR A 64 -4.23 -10.59 -2.73
N ILE A 65 -4.74 -9.51 -2.13
CA ILE A 65 -5.92 -9.51 -1.27
C ILE A 65 -7.04 -8.69 -1.90
N ALA A 66 -8.26 -9.24 -1.89
CA ALA A 66 -9.49 -8.57 -2.33
C ALA A 66 -10.72 -9.20 -1.67
N VAL A 67 -11.90 -8.61 -1.90
CA VAL A 67 -13.20 -9.25 -1.63
C VAL A 67 -13.87 -9.55 -2.96
N LEU A 68 -14.23 -10.81 -3.23
CA LEU A 68 -14.97 -11.19 -4.44
C LEU A 68 -16.30 -11.80 -4.06
N ASN A 69 -17.41 -11.24 -4.57
CA ASN A 69 -18.77 -11.69 -4.29
C ASN A 69 -19.04 -11.87 -2.78
N GLY A 70 -18.55 -10.92 -1.98
CA GLY A 70 -18.65 -10.94 -0.51
C GLY A 70 -17.70 -11.89 0.22
N VAL A 71 -16.77 -12.53 -0.47
CA VAL A 71 -15.76 -13.41 0.15
C VAL A 71 -14.42 -12.69 0.23
N PRO A 72 -13.92 -12.37 1.43
CA PRO A 72 -12.54 -11.91 1.63
C PRO A 72 -11.56 -13.02 1.25
N LEU A 73 -10.62 -12.70 0.35
CA LEU A 73 -9.65 -13.62 -0.22
C LEU A 73 -8.23 -13.15 0.05
N VAL A 74 -7.37 -14.09 0.43
CA VAL A 74 -5.93 -13.87 0.64
C VAL A 74 -5.14 -14.81 -0.27
N GLY A 75 -4.51 -14.23 -1.28
CA GLY A 75 -3.94 -14.93 -2.43
C GLY A 75 -5.02 -15.17 -3.49
N LEU A 76 -5.07 -14.28 -4.49
CA LEU A 76 -5.92 -14.47 -5.66
C LEU A 76 -5.26 -15.45 -6.63
N THR A 77 -6.07 -16.19 -7.38
CA THR A 77 -5.58 -16.87 -8.58
C THR A 77 -5.34 -15.86 -9.71
N ASP A 78 -4.52 -16.21 -10.70
CA ASP A 78 -4.27 -15.34 -11.86
C ASP A 78 -5.59 -14.97 -12.58
N ALA A 79 -6.52 -15.91 -12.72
CA ALA A 79 -7.83 -15.67 -13.30
C ALA A 79 -8.68 -14.70 -12.45
N GLN A 80 -8.63 -14.81 -11.12
CA GLN A 80 -9.33 -13.88 -10.22
C GLN A 80 -8.72 -12.47 -10.29
N LEU A 81 -7.40 -12.38 -10.36
CA LEU A 81 -6.65 -11.13 -10.49
C LEU A 81 -6.97 -10.44 -11.82
N GLU A 82 -6.91 -11.15 -12.94
CA GLU A 82 -7.29 -10.60 -14.25
C GLU A 82 -8.76 -10.19 -14.30
N ASN A 83 -9.65 -11.00 -13.75
CA ASN A 83 -11.07 -10.65 -13.65
C ASN A 83 -11.26 -9.36 -12.86
N LEU A 84 -10.61 -9.22 -11.69
CA LEU A 84 -10.68 -8.02 -10.85
C LEU A 84 -10.21 -6.76 -11.59
N ALA A 85 -9.19 -6.87 -12.44
CA ALA A 85 -8.64 -5.77 -13.23
C ALA A 85 -9.60 -5.22 -14.29
N ARG A 86 -10.64 -5.98 -14.65
CA ARG A 86 -11.62 -5.62 -15.69
C ARG A 86 -13.03 -5.48 -15.17
N LEU A 87 -13.30 -5.95 -13.95
CA LEU A 87 -14.63 -6.04 -13.40
C LEU A 87 -15.23 -4.62 -13.23
N PRO A 88 -16.44 -4.36 -13.76
CA PRO A 88 -17.12 -3.11 -13.46
C PRO A 88 -17.63 -3.11 -12.02
N ASN A 89 -17.91 -1.93 -11.48
CA ASN A 89 -18.58 -1.75 -10.18
C ASN A 89 -17.86 -2.39 -8.98
N VAL A 90 -16.53 -2.50 -9.03
CA VAL A 90 -15.72 -2.88 -7.86
C VAL A 90 -15.76 -1.74 -6.84
N ARG A 91 -16.11 -2.05 -5.59
CA ARG A 91 -16.02 -1.08 -4.49
C ARG A 91 -14.56 -0.86 -4.11
N LYS A 92 -14.12 0.38 -4.01
CA LYS A 92 -12.90 0.72 -3.25
C LYS A 92 -13.18 0.60 -1.76
N ALA A 93 -12.64 -0.41 -1.09
CA ALA A 93 -12.94 -0.73 0.31
C ALA A 93 -11.78 -0.37 1.24
N SER A 94 -12.03 0.57 2.15
CA SER A 94 -11.29 0.73 3.39
C SER A 94 -11.77 -0.29 4.43
N ARG A 95 -11.11 -0.38 5.59
CA ARG A 95 -11.47 -1.33 6.65
C ARG A 95 -12.96 -1.25 7.04
N ARG A 96 -13.54 -0.05 7.13
CA ARG A 96 -14.95 0.14 7.47
C ARG A 96 -15.92 -0.45 6.44
N ASP A 97 -15.48 -0.57 5.19
CA ASP A 97 -16.31 -1.00 4.07
C ASP A 97 -16.35 -2.52 3.90
N LEU A 98 -15.46 -3.26 4.59
CA LEU A 98 -15.35 -4.72 4.50
C LEU A 98 -16.65 -5.41 4.92
N GLY A 99 -17.24 -5.03 6.05
CA GLY A 99 -18.50 -5.63 6.52
C GLY A 99 -19.64 -5.46 5.51
N ALA A 100 -19.75 -4.28 4.90
CA ALA A 100 -20.74 -4.02 3.85
C ALA A 100 -20.44 -4.79 2.56
N ALA A 101 -19.17 -4.93 2.16
CA ALA A 101 -18.79 -5.72 1.00
C ALA A 101 -19.16 -7.20 1.17
N VAL A 102 -18.93 -7.76 2.36
CA VAL A 102 -19.29 -9.14 2.71
C VAL A 102 -20.81 -9.33 2.76
N ALA A 103 -21.51 -8.55 3.58
CA ALA A 103 -22.94 -8.72 3.82
C ALA A 103 -23.79 -8.52 2.55
N LEU A 104 -23.36 -7.60 1.67
CA LEU A 104 -24.06 -7.30 0.41
C LEU A 104 -23.53 -8.10 -0.79
N LYS A 105 -22.66 -9.08 -0.56
CA LYS A 105 -22.08 -9.95 -1.61
C LYS A 105 -21.43 -9.18 -2.76
N GLN A 106 -20.67 -8.15 -2.43
CA GLN A 106 -20.06 -7.26 -3.43
C GLN A 106 -18.61 -7.63 -3.72
N HIS A 107 -18.14 -7.18 -4.88
CA HIS A 107 -16.71 -7.15 -5.18
C HIS A 107 -16.10 -5.88 -4.61
N ALA A 108 -14.96 -6.01 -3.94
CA ALA A 108 -14.22 -4.87 -3.45
C ALA A 108 -12.72 -5.04 -3.60
N ALA A 109 -12.09 -3.99 -4.11
CA ALA A 109 -10.66 -3.81 -4.11
C ALA A 109 -10.26 -3.13 -2.80
N THR A 110 -9.37 -3.76 -2.05
CA THR A 110 -8.98 -3.34 -0.70
C THR A 110 -7.91 -2.27 -0.76
N THR A 111 -8.08 -1.19 0.00
CA THR A 111 -7.03 -0.18 0.21
C THR A 111 -5.94 -0.71 1.14
N VAL A 112 -4.94 0.11 1.46
CA VAL A 112 -3.94 -0.21 2.49
C VAL A 112 -4.61 -0.63 3.80
N SER A 113 -5.56 0.16 4.33
CA SER A 113 -6.21 -0.15 5.61
C SER A 113 -6.94 -1.51 5.62
N ALA A 114 -7.72 -1.81 4.57
CA ALA A 114 -8.43 -3.08 4.46
C ALA A 114 -7.47 -4.26 4.23
N THR A 115 -6.44 -4.06 3.43
CA THR A 115 -5.43 -5.08 3.12
C THR A 115 -4.65 -5.45 4.37
N MET A 116 -4.23 -4.47 5.19
CA MET A 116 -3.56 -4.73 6.47
C MET A 116 -4.44 -5.57 7.41
N ALA A 117 -5.72 -5.21 7.54
CA ALA A 117 -6.66 -5.93 8.40
C ALA A 117 -6.79 -7.41 8.01
N LEU A 118 -6.97 -7.68 6.71
CA LEU A 118 -7.12 -9.04 6.19
C LEU A 118 -5.79 -9.81 6.19
N ALA A 119 -4.67 -9.16 5.89
CA ALA A 119 -3.33 -9.75 5.97
C ALA A 119 -3.02 -10.19 7.40
N HIS A 120 -3.26 -9.32 8.38
CA HIS A 120 -3.05 -9.65 9.79
C HIS A 120 -3.94 -10.80 10.25
N ALA A 121 -5.23 -10.79 9.88
CA ALA A 121 -6.16 -11.89 10.17
C ALA A 121 -5.73 -13.23 9.54
N ALA A 122 -4.96 -13.20 8.45
CA ALA A 122 -4.35 -14.39 7.84
C ALA A 122 -2.99 -14.77 8.45
N GLY A 123 -2.43 -13.98 9.37
CA GLY A 123 -1.09 -14.19 9.94
C GLY A 123 0.06 -13.64 9.10
N ILE A 124 -0.21 -12.80 8.10
CA ILE A 124 0.81 -12.15 7.26
C ILE A 124 1.27 -10.86 7.94
N ARG A 125 2.59 -10.66 8.05
CA ARG A 125 3.20 -9.53 8.77
C ARG A 125 3.83 -8.46 7.89
N VAL A 126 3.97 -8.70 6.58
CA VAL A 126 4.59 -7.77 5.64
C VAL A 126 3.65 -7.52 4.46
N PHE A 127 3.52 -6.27 4.07
CA PHE A 127 2.63 -5.80 3.01
C PHE A 127 3.36 -4.79 2.12
N ALA A 128 3.29 -4.97 0.79
CA ALA A 128 3.82 -4.00 -0.17
C ALA A 128 2.70 -3.25 -0.90
N THR A 129 2.86 -1.94 -1.04
CA THR A 129 2.00 -1.07 -1.86
C THR A 129 2.87 -0.05 -2.60
N GLY A 130 2.27 0.72 -3.52
CA GLY A 130 2.94 1.87 -4.09
C GLY A 130 3.16 2.98 -3.04
N GLY A 131 2.10 3.43 -2.39
CA GLY A 131 2.16 4.58 -1.49
C GLY A 131 0.92 4.66 -0.60
N LEU A 132 1.10 5.13 0.63
CA LEU A 132 0.03 5.26 1.61
C LEU A 132 -0.99 6.33 1.20
N GLY A 133 -2.23 6.19 1.67
CA GLY A 133 -3.07 7.36 1.93
C GLY A 133 -2.53 8.18 3.10
N GLY A 134 -3.09 9.37 3.33
CA GLY A 134 -2.62 10.27 4.37
C GLY A 134 -3.60 11.41 4.59
N ALA A 135 -3.13 12.52 5.14
CA ALA A 135 -3.94 13.73 5.25
C ALA A 135 -3.99 14.46 3.92
N HIS A 136 -5.18 14.89 3.50
CA HIS A 136 -5.37 15.62 2.25
C HIS A 136 -4.93 17.09 2.39
N ARG A 137 -4.50 17.70 1.27
CA ARG A 137 -4.03 19.11 1.21
C ARG A 137 -5.19 20.10 1.31
N GLU A 138 -6.16 19.90 0.43
CA GLU A 138 -7.32 20.76 0.24
C GLU A 138 -8.59 20.04 0.71
N GLY A 139 -9.57 20.79 1.21
CA GLY A 139 -10.85 20.27 1.69
C GLY A 139 -11.00 20.33 3.21
N GLU A 140 -11.89 19.49 3.74
CA GLU A 140 -12.17 19.42 5.18
C GLU A 140 -10.90 19.05 5.97
N PRO A 141 -10.58 19.73 7.08
CA PRO A 141 -9.39 19.42 7.90
C PRO A 141 -9.29 17.97 8.36
N PHE A 142 -10.44 17.27 8.37
CA PHE A 142 -10.59 15.88 8.81
C PHE A 142 -10.62 14.86 7.67
N ASP A 143 -10.35 15.26 6.41
CA ASP A 143 -10.14 14.32 5.31
C ASP A 143 -8.76 13.64 5.46
N ILE A 144 -8.74 12.63 6.31
CA ILE A 144 -7.56 11.86 6.72
C ILE A 144 -7.80 10.40 6.37
N SER A 145 -6.86 9.79 5.64
CA SER A 145 -6.96 8.38 5.28
C SER A 145 -7.02 7.48 6.52
N ALA A 146 -7.94 6.51 6.48
CA ALA A 146 -8.02 5.43 7.45
C ALA A 146 -6.77 4.54 7.50
N ASP A 147 -5.87 4.65 6.50
CA ASP A 147 -4.58 3.95 6.50
C ASP A 147 -3.73 4.32 7.73
N LEU A 148 -3.76 5.60 8.16
CA LEU A 148 -2.96 6.07 9.30
C LEU A 148 -3.46 5.46 10.62
N ALA A 149 -4.78 5.42 10.79
CA ALA A 149 -5.41 4.79 11.95
C ALA A 149 -5.26 3.25 11.93
N GLU A 150 -5.12 2.65 10.75
CA GLU A 150 -4.88 1.21 10.63
C GLU A 150 -3.45 0.84 11.05
N LEU A 151 -2.47 1.61 10.61
CA LEU A 151 -1.07 1.48 11.05
C LEU A 151 -0.95 1.53 12.58
N ALA A 152 -1.75 2.38 13.23
CA ALA A 152 -1.76 2.51 14.69
C ALA A 152 -2.25 1.26 15.45
N ARG A 153 -2.90 0.30 14.80
CA ARG A 153 -3.56 -0.83 15.49
C ARG A 153 -3.28 -2.23 14.92
N THR A 154 -2.67 -2.32 13.75
CA THR A 154 -2.50 -3.59 13.04
C THR A 154 -1.02 -3.88 12.83
N PRO A 155 -0.46 -4.95 13.44
CA PRO A 155 0.97 -5.24 13.42
C PRO A 155 1.41 -5.85 12.08
N VAL A 156 1.43 -4.99 11.07
CA VAL A 156 1.90 -5.26 9.72
C VAL A 156 2.89 -4.16 9.32
N LEU A 157 4.05 -4.56 8.82
CA LEU A 157 5.02 -3.66 8.22
C LEU A 157 4.58 -3.34 6.79
N VAL A 158 4.40 -2.06 6.50
CA VAL A 158 4.00 -1.59 5.17
C VAL A 158 5.22 -1.03 4.44
N VAL A 159 5.60 -1.68 3.34
CA VAL A 159 6.67 -1.25 2.46
C VAL A 159 6.08 -0.41 1.32
N CYS A 160 6.53 0.83 1.18
CA CYS A 160 5.99 1.77 0.20
C CYS A 160 6.98 2.85 -0.22
N ALA A 161 6.61 3.67 -1.20
CA ALA A 161 7.36 4.88 -1.57
C ALA A 161 6.83 6.11 -0.81
N GLY A 162 6.65 5.98 0.51
CA GLY A 162 6.02 7.03 1.33
C GLY A 162 4.51 7.15 1.10
N ALA A 163 3.99 8.38 1.06
CA ALA A 163 2.57 8.65 0.81
C ALA A 163 2.36 9.36 -0.54
N LYS A 164 1.20 9.14 -1.17
CA LYS A 164 0.87 9.66 -2.52
C LYS A 164 1.14 11.17 -2.61
N SER A 165 1.81 11.63 -3.68
CA SER A 165 2.30 13.02 -3.85
C SER A 165 1.22 14.10 -3.81
N ILE A 166 -0.05 13.73 -4.02
CA ILE A 166 -1.21 14.64 -3.93
C ILE A 166 -1.61 14.99 -2.48
N LEU A 167 -1.00 14.35 -1.48
CA LEU A 167 -1.35 14.49 -0.07
C LEU A 167 -0.51 15.57 0.62
N HIS A 168 -0.94 15.94 1.82
CA HIS A 168 -0.23 16.85 2.71
C HIS A 168 0.76 16.06 3.58
N LEU A 169 1.98 15.91 3.08
CA LEU A 169 2.98 15.02 3.69
C LEU A 169 3.42 15.44 5.11
N PRO A 170 3.69 16.73 5.42
CA PRO A 170 4.02 17.13 6.79
C PRO A 170 2.95 16.72 7.81
N ARG A 171 1.69 17.12 7.57
CA ARG A 171 0.53 16.69 8.38
C ARG A 171 0.39 15.17 8.48
N THR A 172 0.69 14.43 7.42
CA THR A 172 0.65 12.96 7.45
C THR A 172 1.67 12.39 8.43
N LEU A 173 2.90 12.93 8.46
CA LEU A 173 3.94 12.53 9.40
C LEU A 173 3.59 12.90 10.84
N GLU A 174 3.05 14.10 11.09
CA GLU A 174 2.58 14.52 12.43
C GLU A 174 1.50 13.57 12.99
N ILE A 175 0.58 13.11 12.15
CA ILE A 175 -0.46 12.16 12.56
C ILE A 175 0.15 10.78 12.86
N LEU A 176 1.12 10.32 12.04
CA LEU A 176 1.82 9.06 12.28
C LEU A 176 2.64 9.11 13.58
N GLU A 177 3.32 10.22 13.84
CA GLU A 177 4.00 10.48 15.11
C GLU A 177 3.02 10.43 16.29
N THR A 178 1.89 11.12 16.18
CA THR A 178 0.83 11.14 17.22
C THR A 178 0.31 9.72 17.51
N PHE A 179 0.22 8.86 16.50
CA PHE A 179 -0.17 7.46 16.64
C PHE A 179 0.97 6.51 17.02
N ALA A 180 2.16 7.03 17.29
CA ALA A 180 3.37 6.26 17.59
C ALA A 180 3.71 5.22 16.52
N VAL A 181 3.40 5.53 15.25
CA VAL A 181 3.74 4.68 14.09
C VAL A 181 5.15 5.03 13.60
N PRO A 182 6.12 4.09 13.66
CA PRO A 182 7.45 4.35 13.13
C PRO A 182 7.41 4.57 11.62
N VAL A 183 8.09 5.61 11.16
CA VAL A 183 8.35 5.88 9.75
C VAL A 183 9.83 5.66 9.50
N VAL A 184 10.16 4.52 8.90
CA VAL A 184 11.54 4.08 8.71
C VAL A 184 11.97 4.33 7.26
N GLY A 185 13.06 5.05 7.05
CA GLY A 185 13.66 5.23 5.73
C GLY A 185 14.60 4.08 5.37
N TYR A 186 14.38 3.45 4.22
CA TYR A 186 15.32 2.47 3.67
C TYR A 186 16.43 3.19 2.90
N ARG A 187 17.63 3.25 3.50
CA ARG A 187 18.82 3.95 2.96
C ARG A 187 18.59 5.44 2.68
N THR A 188 17.69 6.07 3.42
CA THR A 188 17.36 7.49 3.31
C THR A 188 16.98 8.05 4.68
N ASP A 189 17.32 9.31 4.92
CA ASP A 189 16.90 10.09 6.10
C ASP A 189 15.64 10.93 5.81
N ALA A 190 15.18 10.93 4.56
CA ALA A 190 14.02 11.68 4.11
C ALA A 190 12.86 10.76 3.71
N PHE A 191 11.66 11.11 4.16
CA PHE A 191 10.41 10.46 3.79
C PHE A 191 10.13 10.69 2.31
N PRO A 192 10.07 9.62 1.49
CA PRO A 192 9.83 9.73 0.06
C PRO A 192 8.49 10.36 -0.30
N THR A 193 8.46 11.11 -1.40
CA THR A 193 7.27 11.78 -1.92
C THR A 193 6.61 11.00 -3.06
N PHE A 194 6.49 9.68 -2.90
CA PHE A 194 5.98 8.76 -3.92
C PHE A 194 6.82 8.81 -5.19
N TYR A 195 6.28 9.15 -6.36
CA TYR A 195 7.08 9.26 -7.59
C TYR A 195 7.73 10.64 -7.79
N VAL A 196 7.48 11.62 -6.91
CA VAL A 196 8.12 12.93 -6.98
C VAL A 196 9.50 12.85 -6.35
N ARG A 197 10.48 13.50 -6.99
CA ARG A 197 11.83 13.65 -6.46
C ARG A 197 11.82 14.64 -5.31
N ASP A 198 12.28 14.17 -4.15
CA ASP A 198 12.62 14.88 -2.91
C ASP A 198 11.73 16.07 -2.50
N HIS A 199 11.21 16.02 -1.28
CA HIS A 199 10.54 17.18 -0.68
C HIS A 199 11.57 18.27 -0.31
N VAL A 200 11.22 19.55 -0.50
CA VAL A 200 12.04 20.69 -0.06
C VAL A 200 11.21 21.58 0.88
N PRO A 201 11.58 21.71 2.17
CA PRO A 201 12.70 21.04 2.84
C PRO A 201 12.48 19.53 3.01
N PRO A 202 13.53 18.71 3.21
CA PRO A 202 13.39 17.28 3.45
C PRO A 202 12.47 17.00 4.64
N LEU A 203 11.64 15.96 4.52
CA LEU A 203 10.77 15.50 5.60
C LEU A 203 11.48 14.37 6.35
N PRO A 204 11.81 14.50 7.63
CA PRO A 204 12.60 13.48 8.33
C PRO A 204 11.80 12.18 8.52
N VAL A 205 12.49 11.05 8.41
CA VAL A 205 12.01 9.75 8.91
C VAL A 205 12.31 9.63 10.41
N SER A 206 11.60 8.78 11.14
CA SER A 206 11.85 8.54 12.57
C SER A 206 13.09 7.67 12.81
N ALA A 207 13.47 6.84 11.83
CA ALA A 207 14.67 6.02 11.86
C ALA A 207 15.13 5.68 10.44
N ARG A 208 16.42 5.39 10.27
CA ARG A 208 17.01 4.93 9.01
C ARG A 208 17.58 3.52 9.19
N VAL A 209 17.42 2.68 8.17
CA VAL A 209 17.99 1.33 8.10
C VAL A 209 18.71 1.13 6.77
N GLU A 210 19.77 0.34 6.77
CA GLU A 210 20.62 0.09 5.58
C GLU A 210 20.31 -1.24 4.88
N SER A 211 19.62 -2.15 5.57
CA SER A 211 19.36 -3.51 5.10
C SER A 211 17.97 -4.02 5.45
N ALA A 212 17.50 -5.04 4.72
CA ALA A 212 16.24 -5.72 5.00
C ALA A 212 16.24 -6.43 6.38
N HIS A 213 17.42 -6.88 6.83
CA HIS A 213 17.60 -7.48 8.16
C HIS A 213 17.40 -6.45 9.28
N GLU A 214 17.97 -5.25 9.15
CA GLU A 214 17.73 -4.16 10.10
C GLU A 214 16.26 -3.73 10.12
N ALA A 215 15.62 -3.65 8.95
CA ALA A 215 14.19 -3.35 8.87
C ALA A 215 13.33 -4.41 9.60
N ALA A 216 13.62 -5.70 9.38
CA ALA A 216 12.95 -6.80 10.06
C ALA A 216 13.18 -6.78 11.57
N ALA A 217 14.42 -6.56 12.02
CA ALA A 217 14.77 -6.48 13.44
C ALA A 217 14.10 -5.30 14.14
N LEU A 218 14.09 -4.13 13.51
CA LEU A 218 13.40 -2.93 14.03
C LEU A 218 11.91 -3.19 14.18
N PHE A 219 11.26 -3.74 13.15
CA PHE A 219 9.83 -4.03 13.21
C PHE A 219 9.50 -5.10 14.26
N ALA A 220 10.30 -6.16 14.36
CA ALA A 220 10.13 -7.18 15.39
C ALA A 220 10.25 -6.60 16.80
N ALA A 221 11.26 -5.75 17.05
CA ALA A 221 11.43 -5.06 18.33
C ALA A 221 10.27 -4.12 18.63
N HIS A 222 9.81 -3.33 17.66
CA HIS A 222 8.65 -2.44 17.80
C HIS A 222 7.41 -3.20 18.26
N VAL A 223 7.07 -4.29 17.58
CA VAL A 223 5.92 -5.14 17.94
C VAL A 223 6.10 -5.80 19.30
N GLN A 224 7.32 -6.26 19.64
CA GLN A 224 7.61 -6.87 20.94
C GLN A 224 7.42 -5.89 22.11
N MET A 225 7.65 -4.60 21.89
CA MET A 225 7.40 -3.55 22.88
C MET A 225 5.95 -3.08 22.95
N GLY A 226 5.02 -3.76 22.25
CA GLY A 226 3.60 -3.41 22.23
C GLY A 226 3.20 -2.43 21.12
N GLY A 227 4.11 -2.14 20.19
CA GLY A 227 3.81 -1.40 18.97
C GLY A 227 2.91 -2.17 18.01
N ALA A 228 2.29 -1.44 17.08
CA ALA A 228 1.41 -2.00 16.06
C ALA A 228 2.13 -2.06 14.69
N GLY A 229 1.61 -1.36 13.68
CA GLY A 229 2.19 -1.30 12.35
C GLY A 229 3.35 -0.31 12.26
N ALA A 230 4.15 -0.45 11.21
CA ALA A 230 5.24 0.46 10.89
C ALA A 230 5.30 0.69 9.37
N VAL A 231 5.93 1.79 8.97
CA VAL A 231 6.17 2.13 7.57
C VAL A 231 7.65 1.92 7.26
N LEU A 232 7.97 1.17 6.22
CA LEU A 232 9.30 1.13 5.60
C LEU A 232 9.23 1.85 4.26
N ALA A 233 9.81 3.04 4.19
CA ALA A 233 9.71 3.93 3.04
C ALA A 233 10.99 3.87 2.19
N GLN A 234 10.85 3.47 0.92
CA GLN A 234 11.92 3.44 -0.07
C GLN A 234 11.70 4.52 -1.14
N PRO A 235 12.71 5.35 -1.49
CA PRO A 235 12.58 6.32 -2.58
C PRO A 235 12.25 5.68 -3.93
N CYS A 236 11.45 6.38 -4.75
CA CYS A 236 11.33 6.05 -6.17
C CYS A 236 12.69 6.22 -6.86
N SER A 237 12.99 5.34 -7.81
CA SER A 237 14.29 5.36 -8.51
C SER A 237 14.47 6.67 -9.28
N ALA A 238 15.68 7.24 -9.19
CA ALA A 238 15.97 8.59 -9.68
C ALA A 238 15.80 8.77 -11.20
N ASP A 239 15.94 7.69 -11.97
CA ASP A 239 15.79 7.62 -13.43
C ASP A 239 14.33 7.80 -13.89
N VAL A 240 13.36 7.41 -13.05
CA VAL A 240 11.93 7.56 -13.33
C VAL A 240 11.23 8.60 -12.45
N ALA A 241 11.91 9.10 -11.40
CA ALA A 241 11.36 10.10 -10.50
C ALA A 241 11.04 11.42 -11.21
N ILE A 242 9.90 12.00 -10.85
CA ILE A 242 9.34 13.22 -11.44
C ILE A 242 9.87 14.45 -10.71
N PRO A 243 10.41 15.47 -11.41
CA PRO A 243 10.79 16.74 -10.78
C PRO A 243 9.60 17.45 -10.11
N ALA A 244 9.80 17.98 -8.91
CA ALA A 244 8.73 18.60 -8.12
C ALA A 244 8.00 19.73 -8.86
N ALA A 245 8.73 20.61 -9.54
CA ALA A 245 8.14 21.73 -10.29
C ALA A 245 7.21 21.29 -11.42
N GLU A 246 7.55 20.21 -12.13
CA GLU A 246 6.69 19.63 -13.17
C GLU A 246 5.44 19.02 -12.56
N PHE A 247 5.60 18.25 -11.48
CA PHE A 247 4.47 17.63 -10.78
C PHE A 247 3.51 18.69 -10.21
N ASP A 248 4.02 19.75 -9.59
CA ASP A 248 3.19 20.82 -9.02
C ASP A 248 2.35 21.54 -10.07
N THR A 249 2.88 21.68 -11.29
CA THR A 249 2.14 22.22 -12.43
C THR A 249 0.93 21.33 -12.75
N TRP A 250 1.16 20.03 -12.95
CA TRP A 250 0.08 19.08 -13.24
C TRP A 250 -0.92 18.94 -12.10
N ARG A 251 -0.43 18.93 -10.85
CA ARG A 251 -1.26 18.85 -9.65
C ARG A 251 -2.19 20.06 -9.56
N SER A 252 -1.67 21.28 -9.72
CA SER A 252 -2.48 22.50 -9.67
C SER A 252 -3.58 22.49 -10.74
N GLU A 253 -3.28 22.02 -11.95
CA GLU A 253 -4.28 21.87 -13.00
C GLU A 253 -5.32 20.80 -12.68
N ALA A 254 -4.90 19.66 -12.14
CA ALA A 254 -5.79 18.58 -11.74
C ALA A 254 -6.72 19.00 -10.58
N GLU A 255 -6.22 19.76 -9.61
CA GLU A 255 -7.01 20.32 -8.50
C GLU A 255 -8.07 21.31 -9.00
N LYS A 256 -7.72 22.21 -9.93
CA LYS A 256 -8.68 23.10 -10.59
C LYS A 256 -9.76 22.32 -11.33
N ALA A 257 -9.39 21.25 -12.04
CA ALA A 257 -10.34 20.38 -12.73
C ALA A 257 -11.28 19.65 -11.76
N ALA A 258 -10.75 19.17 -10.63
CA ALA A 258 -11.55 18.49 -9.60
C ALA A 258 -12.58 19.43 -8.97
N LEU A 259 -12.16 20.68 -8.68
CA LEU A 259 -13.04 21.72 -8.16
C LEU A 259 -14.15 22.08 -9.16
N ALA A 260 -13.80 22.27 -10.43
CA ALA A 260 -14.77 22.58 -11.49
C ALA A 260 -15.79 21.45 -11.71
N ALA A 261 -15.39 20.20 -11.46
CA ALA A 261 -16.25 19.03 -11.54
C ALA A 261 -16.93 18.66 -10.20
N SER A 262 -16.75 19.46 -9.14
CA SER A 262 -17.30 19.22 -7.79
C SER A 262 -16.99 17.82 -7.24
N VAL A 263 -15.80 17.30 -7.51
CA VAL A 263 -15.37 15.97 -7.04
C VAL A 263 -15.04 16.03 -5.55
N THR A 264 -15.65 15.16 -4.75
CA THR A 264 -15.49 15.15 -3.28
C THR A 264 -15.30 13.74 -2.70
N GLY A 265 -14.75 13.69 -1.49
CA GLY A 265 -14.56 12.45 -0.71
C GLY A 265 -13.69 11.40 -1.41
N ALA A 266 -14.07 10.13 -1.30
CA ALA A 266 -13.29 8.99 -1.80
C ALA A 266 -13.00 9.01 -3.32
N LYS A 267 -13.69 9.87 -4.08
CA LYS A 267 -13.52 10.05 -5.54
C LYS A 267 -12.38 11.00 -5.90
N VAL A 268 -11.92 11.85 -4.97
CA VAL A 268 -10.89 12.88 -5.24
C VAL A 268 -9.56 12.25 -5.66
N THR A 269 -9.03 11.30 -4.87
CA THR A 269 -7.73 10.67 -5.20
C THR A 269 -7.70 9.98 -6.56
N PRO A 270 -8.66 9.08 -6.92
CA PRO A 270 -8.68 8.49 -8.26
C PRO A 270 -8.77 9.52 -9.38
N PHE A 271 -9.58 10.58 -9.20
CA PHE A 271 -9.71 11.65 -10.19
C PHE A 271 -8.39 12.40 -10.40
N LEU A 272 -7.74 12.85 -9.31
CA LEU A 272 -6.49 13.58 -9.39
C LEU A 272 -5.38 12.75 -10.04
N LEU A 273 -5.24 11.47 -9.67
CA LEU A 273 -4.22 10.59 -10.24
C LEU A 273 -4.46 10.33 -11.73
N ALA A 274 -5.71 10.11 -12.14
CA ALA A 274 -6.05 9.95 -13.56
C ALA A 274 -5.71 11.22 -14.35
N ARG A 275 -6.11 12.40 -13.84
CA ARG A 275 -5.84 13.67 -14.52
C ARG A 275 -4.35 13.99 -14.61
N ILE A 276 -3.58 13.73 -13.56
CA ILE A 276 -2.12 13.91 -13.57
C ILE A 276 -1.46 12.91 -14.53
N ALA A 277 -1.96 11.69 -14.65
CA ALA A 277 -1.46 10.72 -15.63
C ALA A 277 -1.63 11.23 -17.07
N GLU A 278 -2.77 11.82 -17.40
CA GLU A 278 -3.01 12.47 -18.70
C GLU A 278 -2.06 13.65 -18.93
N LEU A 279 -1.98 14.58 -17.98
CA LEU A 279 -1.14 15.78 -18.07
C LEU A 279 0.36 15.47 -18.18
N SER A 280 0.80 14.37 -17.56
CA SER A 280 2.18 13.91 -17.60
C SER A 280 2.52 13.03 -18.82
N ALA A 281 1.57 12.85 -19.75
CA ALA A 281 1.69 11.93 -20.89
C ALA A 281 2.15 10.52 -20.47
N GLY A 282 1.63 10.01 -19.33
CA GLY A 282 1.92 8.68 -18.81
C GLY A 282 3.22 8.54 -17.99
N ARG A 283 4.02 9.60 -17.83
CA ARG A 283 5.27 9.53 -17.03
C ARG A 283 5.03 9.12 -15.58
N THR A 284 3.94 9.58 -14.97
CA THR A 284 3.59 9.15 -13.60
C THR A 284 3.16 7.69 -13.53
N LEU A 285 2.61 7.11 -14.59
CA LEU A 285 2.29 5.67 -14.65
C LEU A 285 3.56 4.82 -14.69
N ILE A 286 4.56 5.23 -15.47
CA ILE A 286 5.87 4.57 -15.55
C ILE A 286 6.54 4.57 -14.16
N ALA A 287 6.62 5.73 -13.53
CA ALA A 287 7.21 5.86 -12.20
C ALA A 287 6.44 5.07 -11.13
N ASN A 288 5.09 5.07 -11.19
CA ASN A 288 4.24 4.34 -10.27
C ASN A 288 4.41 2.81 -10.40
N ARG A 289 4.45 2.28 -11.64
CA ARG A 289 4.74 0.86 -11.89
C ARG A 289 6.12 0.48 -11.32
N ALA A 290 7.15 1.26 -11.63
CA ALA A 290 8.51 1.01 -11.18
C ALA A 290 8.64 0.97 -9.65
N LEU A 291 8.06 1.95 -8.93
CA LEU A 291 8.10 1.95 -7.46
C LEU A 291 7.27 0.82 -6.85
N ILE A 292 6.12 0.45 -7.44
CA ILE A 292 5.28 -0.66 -6.93
C ILE A 292 6.07 -1.97 -6.96
N VAL A 293 6.75 -2.25 -8.07
CA VAL A 293 7.56 -3.47 -8.24
C VAL A 293 8.79 -3.45 -7.34
N ALA A 294 9.45 -2.29 -7.18
CA ALA A 294 10.59 -2.14 -6.27
C ALA A 294 10.18 -2.38 -4.80
N ASN A 295 9.05 -1.83 -4.36
CA ASN A 295 8.53 -2.03 -3.01
C ASN A 295 8.17 -3.49 -2.76
N ALA A 296 7.59 -4.19 -3.74
CA ALA A 296 7.27 -5.61 -3.66
C ALA A 296 8.54 -6.47 -3.49
N ARG A 297 9.63 -6.11 -4.17
CA ARG A 297 10.94 -6.76 -4.01
C ARG A 297 11.50 -6.56 -2.61
N LEU A 298 11.57 -5.32 -2.13
CA LEU A 298 12.08 -5.03 -0.78
C LEU A 298 11.23 -5.73 0.29
N ALA A 299 9.90 -5.75 0.13
CA ALA A 299 9.02 -6.45 1.06
C ALA A 299 9.30 -7.95 1.14
N ALA A 300 9.66 -8.60 0.03
CA ALA A 300 10.05 -10.01 0.04
C ALA A 300 11.36 -10.23 0.80
N GLU A 301 12.37 -9.39 0.57
CA GLU A 301 13.64 -9.44 1.31
C GLU A 301 13.42 -9.29 2.82
N VAL A 302 12.57 -8.34 3.23
CA VAL A 302 12.22 -8.12 4.65
C VAL A 302 11.41 -9.28 5.21
N ALA A 303 10.46 -9.83 4.46
CA ALA A 303 9.69 -10.99 4.90
C ALA A 303 10.57 -12.22 5.13
N VAL A 304 11.54 -12.48 4.25
CA VAL A 304 12.54 -13.55 4.40
C VAL A 304 13.39 -13.33 5.65
N ALA A 305 13.89 -12.10 5.85
CA ALA A 305 14.66 -11.76 7.06
C ALA A 305 13.83 -11.96 8.34
N LEU A 306 12.56 -11.56 8.32
CA LEU A 306 11.63 -11.69 9.46
C LEU A 306 11.21 -13.13 9.75
N ALA A 307 11.25 -14.03 8.76
CA ALA A 307 11.00 -15.46 8.94
C ALA A 307 12.21 -16.23 9.49
N SER A 308 13.41 -15.64 9.38
CA SER A 308 14.68 -16.24 9.82
C SER A 308 15.12 -15.78 11.22
N ALA A 309 14.37 -14.85 11.82
CA ALA A 309 14.64 -14.24 13.13
C ALA A 309 13.74 -14.84 14.22
#